data_AF-A0A962X489-F1
#
_entry.id   AF-A0A962X489-F1
#
_cell.length_a   1.000
_cell.length_b   1.000
_cell.length_c   1.000
_cell.angle_alpha   90.00
_cell.angle_beta   90.00
_cell.angle_gamma   90.00
#
_symmetry.space_group_name_H-M   'P 1'
#
loop_
_entity.id
_entity.type
_entity.pdbx_description
1 polymer ?
#
loop_
_entity_poly.entity_id
_entity_poly.type
_entity_poly.pdbx_seq_one_letter_code
_entity_poly.pdbx_strand_id
1 'polypeptide(L)'
;MPEYRGPALLALGFRPFFSAAAVAAILLMLIWLTTWVGRLRIPDYYGSIGWHSHEMLFGYAAAVIAGFLLTAVRNWTGVNTPTGTPLALLVLIWLAGRLVPFLAGLLPAWLVALADLAFLPALALAIAPALWR
;
A
#
# COMPACT_ATOMS: atom_id res chain seq x y z
N MET A 1 6.91 28.36 -0.83
CA MET A 1 5.85 27.41 -0.39
C MET A 1 6.07 27.12 1.07
N PRO A 2 5.04 27.02 1.92
CA PRO A 2 5.25 26.67 3.32
C PRO A 2 5.91 25.29 3.40
N GLU A 3 7.05 25.23 4.06
CA GLU A 3 7.78 23.99 4.31
C GLU A 3 6.91 23.08 5.21
N TYR A 4 6.72 21.83 4.80
CA TYR A 4 5.98 20.88 5.63
C TYR A 4 6.78 20.63 6.92
N ARG A 5 6.21 21.03 8.07
CA ARG A 5 6.85 20.94 9.40
C ARG A 5 6.52 19.66 10.18
N GLY A 6 5.86 18.69 9.55
CA GLY A 6 5.50 17.42 10.21
C GLY A 6 6.56 16.32 10.04
N PRO A 7 6.23 15.06 10.38
CA PRO A 7 7.18 13.94 10.31
C PRO A 7 7.81 13.80 8.92
N ALA A 8 9.14 13.68 8.86
CA ALA A 8 9.89 13.65 7.60
C ALA A 8 9.39 12.56 6.62
N LEU A 9 8.92 11.42 7.13
CA LEU A 9 8.28 10.35 6.37
C LEU A 9 7.06 10.80 5.55
N LEU A 10 6.32 11.81 6.00
CA LEU A 10 5.10 12.28 5.34
C LEU A 10 5.35 13.53 4.47
N ALA A 11 6.60 13.97 4.33
CA ALA A 11 6.95 15.14 3.55
C ALA A 11 6.91 14.87 2.03
N LEU A 12 7.19 13.64 1.59
CA LEU A 12 7.29 13.27 0.17
C LEU A 12 6.74 11.86 -0.04
N GLY A 13 5.93 11.68 -1.09
CA GLY A 13 5.22 10.43 -1.37
C GLY A 13 6.09 9.18 -1.53
N PHE A 14 7.33 9.29 -2.02
CA PHE A 14 8.20 8.11 -2.10
C PHE A 14 8.65 7.60 -0.73
N ARG A 15 8.79 8.48 0.27
CA ARG A 15 9.39 8.12 1.56
C ARG A 15 8.60 7.03 2.29
N PRO A 16 7.30 7.18 2.54
CA PRO A 16 6.57 6.16 3.26
C PRO A 16 6.37 4.91 2.40
N PHE A 17 6.14 5.05 1.09
CA PHE A 17 5.82 3.92 0.22
C PHE A 17 7.04 3.07 -0.16
N PHE A 18 8.21 3.64 -0.41
CA PHE A 18 9.43 2.84 -0.60
C PHE A 18 9.90 2.21 0.71
N SER A 19 9.77 2.90 1.85
CA SER A 19 10.03 2.28 3.16
C SER A 19 9.06 1.13 3.42
N ALA A 20 7.76 1.32 3.16
CA ALA A 20 6.76 0.27 3.30
C ALA A 20 7.04 -0.91 2.35
N ALA A 21 7.41 -0.66 1.10
CA ALA A 21 7.77 -1.71 0.14
C ALA A 21 9.01 -2.49 0.59
N ALA A 22 10.04 -1.82 1.11
CA ALA A 22 11.23 -2.49 1.63
C ALA A 22 10.92 -3.40 2.83
N VAL A 23 10.13 -2.89 3.78
CA VAL A 23 9.66 -3.68 4.92
C VAL A 23 8.78 -4.85 4.47
N ALA A 24 7.84 -4.59 3.56
CA ALA A 24 6.95 -5.60 3.00
C ALA A 24 7.73 -6.70 2.28
N ALA A 25 8.74 -6.38 1.48
CA ALA A 25 9.57 -7.38 0.80
C ALA A 25 10.21 -8.36 1.78
N ILE A 26 10.77 -7.86 2.89
CA ILE A 26 11.37 -8.69 3.93
C ILE A 26 10.28 -9.54 4.62
N LEU A 27 9.22 -8.91 5.12
CA LEU A 27 8.18 -9.61 5.88
C LEU A 27 7.45 -10.66 5.03
N LEU A 28 7.02 -10.29 3.82
CA LEU A 28 6.26 -11.18 2.95
C LEU A 28 7.11 -12.38 2.51
N MET A 29 8.40 -12.20 2.25
CA MET A 29 9.29 -13.32 1.92
C MET A 29 9.55 -14.23 3.13
N LEU A 30 9.72 -13.68 4.33
CA LEU A 30 9.85 -14.48 5.55
C LEU A 30 8.59 -15.31 5.83
N ILE A 31 7.41 -14.68 5.73
CA ILE A 31 6.12 -15.34 5.90
C ILE A 31 5.90 -16.38 4.80
N TRP A 32 6.23 -16.07 3.55
CA TRP A 32 6.12 -17.00 2.44
C TRP A 32 7.00 -18.23 2.62
N LEU A 33 8.30 -18.03 2.90
CA LEU A 33 9.25 -19.14 3.07
C LEU A 33 8.86 -20.04 4.25
N THR A 34 8.40 -19.47 5.36
CA THR A 34 7.92 -20.24 6.51
C THR A 34 6.64 -21.01 6.20
N THR A 35 5.74 -20.45 5.39
CA THR A 35 4.54 -21.13 4.90
C THR A 35 4.90 -22.25 3.93
N TRP A 36 5.84 -22.01 3.02
CA TRP A 36 6.30 -22.96 2.01
C TRP A 36 6.91 -24.23 2.62
N VAL A 37 7.69 -24.09 3.70
CA VAL A 37 8.24 -25.24 4.44
C VAL A 37 7.24 -25.87 5.44
N GLY A 38 5.97 -25.44 5.41
CA GLY A 38 4.89 -25.99 6.23
C GLY A 38 4.93 -25.60 7.72
N ARG A 39 5.73 -24.60 8.11
CA ARG A 39 5.87 -24.15 9.51
C ARG A 39 4.82 -23.12 9.93
N LEU A 40 4.21 -22.44 8.95
CA LEU A 40 3.16 -21.47 9.16
C LEU A 40 1.98 -21.80 8.24
N ARG A 41 0.76 -21.60 8.73
CA ARG A 41 -0.46 -21.67 7.91
C ARG A 41 -1.08 -20.29 7.85
N ILE A 42 -1.30 -19.80 6.63
CA ILE A 42 -2.00 -18.54 6.39
C ILE A 42 -3.51 -18.82 6.32
N PRO A 43 -4.38 -17.91 6.81
CA PRO A 43 -5.82 -18.07 6.76
C PRO A 43 -6.35 -18.40 5.35
N ASP A 44 -7.40 -19.21 5.30
CA ASP A 44 -7.92 -19.80 4.05
C ASP A 44 -8.58 -18.83 3.07
N TYR A 45 -8.66 -17.53 3.37
CA TYR A 45 -9.33 -16.56 2.51
C TYR A 45 -8.75 -16.53 1.07
N TYR A 46 -7.44 -16.67 0.93
CA TYR A 46 -6.75 -16.73 -0.37
C TYR A 46 -6.09 -18.09 -0.66
N GLY A 47 -5.98 -18.96 0.35
CA GLY A 47 -5.01 -20.06 0.36
C GLY A 47 -3.55 -19.57 0.37
N SER A 48 -2.58 -20.46 0.60
CA SER A 48 -1.16 -20.04 0.77
C SER A 48 -0.53 -19.45 -0.49
N ILE A 49 -0.69 -20.10 -1.65
CA ILE A 49 -0.15 -19.62 -2.94
C ILE A 49 -0.88 -18.34 -3.38
N GLY A 50 -2.20 -18.30 -3.21
CA GLY A 50 -3.01 -17.14 -3.55
C GLY A 50 -2.64 -15.93 -2.71
N TRP A 51 -2.45 -16.11 -1.39
CA TRP A 51 -2.00 -15.05 -0.49
C TRP A 51 -0.65 -14.47 -0.92
N HIS A 52 0.34 -15.33 -1.22
CA HIS A 52 1.65 -14.85 -1.66
C HIS A 52 1.57 -14.06 -2.96
N SER A 53 0.90 -14.62 -3.97
CA SER A 53 0.71 -13.95 -5.27
C SER A 53 0.00 -12.60 -5.11
N HIS A 54 -1.04 -12.57 -4.28
CA HIS A 54 -1.82 -11.38 -3.97
C HIS A 54 -0.98 -10.30 -3.28
N GLU A 55 -0.21 -10.68 -2.26
CA GLU A 55 0.64 -9.74 -1.52
C GLU A 55 1.83 -9.23 -2.34
N MET A 56 2.38 -10.02 -3.25
CA MET A 56 3.41 -9.56 -4.18
C MET A 56 2.86 -8.47 -5.12
N LEU A 57 1.63 -8.63 -5.60
CA LEU A 57 1.02 -7.70 -6.56
C LEU A 57 0.38 -6.48 -5.88
N PHE A 58 -0.55 -6.68 -4.96
CA PHE A 58 -1.33 -5.61 -4.34
C PHE A 58 -0.67 -5.02 -3.09
N GLY A 59 0.27 -5.73 -2.47
CA GLY A 59 1.02 -5.25 -1.32
C GLY A 59 2.32 -4.57 -1.76
N TYR A 60 3.28 -5.39 -2.17
CA TYR A 60 4.63 -4.95 -2.53
C TYR A 60 4.64 -4.08 -3.81
N ALA A 61 4.21 -4.62 -4.95
CA ALA A 61 4.31 -3.90 -6.21
C ALA A 61 3.47 -2.61 -6.21
N ALA A 62 2.26 -2.63 -5.64
CA ALA A 62 1.44 -1.43 -5.48
C ALA A 62 2.12 -0.34 -4.62
N ALA A 63 2.83 -0.70 -3.54
CA ALA A 63 3.60 0.25 -2.75
C ALA A 63 4.75 0.88 -3.57
N VAL A 64 5.48 0.06 -4.35
CA VAL A 64 6.54 0.57 -5.25
C VAL A 64 5.95 1.52 -6.29
N ILE A 65 4.84 1.15 -6.92
CA ILE A 65 4.12 1.98 -7.90
C ILE A 65 3.70 3.31 -7.26
N ALA A 66 3.15 3.29 -6.05
CA ALA A 66 2.73 4.50 -5.35
C ALA A 66 3.91 5.43 -5.06
N GLY A 67 5.02 4.89 -4.55
CA GLY A 67 6.23 5.67 -4.26
C GLY A 67 6.81 6.32 -5.52
N PHE A 68 6.79 5.60 -6.64
CA PHE A 68 7.17 6.11 -7.94
C PHE A 68 6.21 7.20 -8.44
N LEU A 69 4.91 6.91 -8.56
CA LEU A 69 3.90 7.81 -9.15
C LEU A 69 3.78 9.13 -8.39
N LEU A 70 3.75 9.09 -7.05
CA LEU A 70 3.65 10.31 -6.23
C LEU A 70 4.87 11.23 -6.36
N THR A 71 5.97 10.72 -6.92
CA THR A 71 7.19 11.49 -7.21
C THR A 71 7.25 11.89 -8.68
N ALA A 72 7.04 10.94 -9.59
CA ALA A 72 7.10 11.14 -11.03
C ALA A 72 6.07 12.15 -11.52
N VAL A 73 4.81 12.01 -11.09
CA VAL A 73 3.72 12.90 -11.52
C VAL A 73 4.02 14.34 -11.10
N ARG A 74 4.49 14.56 -9.87
CA ARG A 74 4.90 15.90 -9.42
C ARG A 74 6.02 16.47 -10.27
N ASN A 75 7.03 15.66 -10.58
CA ASN A 75 8.19 16.11 -11.36
C ASN A 75 7.83 16.45 -12.81
N TRP A 76 6.87 15.74 -13.41
CA TRP A 76 6.46 15.97 -14.81
C TRP A 76 5.45 17.09 -14.96
N THR A 77 4.52 17.24 -14.02
CA THR A 77 3.38 18.17 -14.13
C THR A 77 3.62 19.47 -13.37
N GLY A 78 4.56 19.50 -12.42
CA GLY A 78 4.74 20.61 -11.48
C GLY A 78 3.61 20.75 -10.45
N VAL A 79 2.58 19.90 -10.52
CA VAL A 79 1.45 19.89 -9.57
C VAL A 79 1.87 19.13 -8.32
N ASN A 80 1.59 19.73 -7.15
CA ASN A 80 1.93 19.10 -5.88
C ASN A 80 1.12 17.82 -5.67
N THR A 81 1.80 16.75 -5.28
CA THR A 81 1.21 15.49 -4.83
C THR A 81 0.91 15.53 -3.33
N PRO A 82 0.07 14.61 -2.82
CA PRO A 82 -0.26 14.53 -1.39
C PRO A 82 0.97 14.56 -0.46
N THR A 83 0.88 15.37 0.59
CA THR A 83 1.85 15.45 1.69
C THR A 83 1.11 15.54 3.03
N GLY A 84 1.75 15.19 4.15
CA GLY A 84 1.14 15.25 5.47
C GLY A 84 -0.06 14.30 5.64
N THR A 85 -1.18 14.82 6.14
CA THR A 85 -2.37 14.01 6.48
C THR A 85 -2.94 13.23 5.29
N PRO A 86 -3.16 13.82 4.09
CA PRO A 86 -3.56 13.06 2.90
C PRO A 86 -2.64 11.88 2.56
N LEU A 87 -1.32 12.06 2.71
CA LEU A 87 -0.35 10.99 2.46
C LEU A 87 -0.42 9.90 3.54
N ALA A 88 -0.61 10.29 4.81
CA ALA A 88 -0.83 9.34 5.91
C ALA A 88 -2.09 8.49 5.68
N LEU A 89 -3.19 9.10 5.20
CA LEU A 89 -4.41 8.37 4.87
C LEU A 89 -4.17 7.32 3.77
N LEU A 90 -3.42 7.65 2.72
CA LEU A 90 -3.07 6.67 1.68
C LEU A 90 -2.27 5.50 2.24
N VAL A 91 -1.31 5.76 3.15
CA VAL A 91 -0.54 4.71 3.84
C VAL A 91 -1.45 3.84 4.70
N LEU A 92 -2.39 4.44 5.43
CA LEU A 92 -3.34 3.69 6.26
C LEU A 92 -4.29 2.83 5.43
N ILE A 93 -4.77 3.33 4.29
CA ILE A 93 -5.59 2.54 3.36
C ILE A 93 -4.79 1.36 2.81
N TRP A 94 -3.55 1.59 2.39
CA TRP A 94 -2.66 0.51 1.94
C TRP A 94 -2.45 -0.55 3.03
N LEU A 95 -2.14 -0.10 4.25
CA LEU A 95 -1.92 -0.99 5.39
C LEU A 95 -3.19 -1.77 5.78
N ALA A 96 -4.36 -1.13 5.72
CA ALA A 96 -5.63 -1.78 5.97
C ALA A 96 -5.86 -2.94 4.99
N GLY A 97 -5.55 -2.77 3.71
CA GLY A 97 -5.64 -3.85 2.72
C GLY A 97 -4.73 -5.04 3.02
N ARG A 98 -3.65 -4.85 3.79
CA ARG A 98 -2.74 -5.94 4.21
C ARG A 98 -3.22 -6.64 5.47
N LEU A 99 -3.82 -5.90 6.40
CA LEU A 99 -4.14 -6.40 7.74
C LEU A 99 -5.57 -6.92 7.86
N VAL A 100 -6.54 -6.28 7.20
CA VAL A 100 -7.96 -6.64 7.29
C VAL A 100 -8.26 -8.06 6.79
N PRO A 101 -7.60 -8.59 5.73
CA PRO A 101 -7.84 -9.98 5.32
C PRO A 101 -7.51 -11.03 6.39
N PHE A 102 -6.67 -10.73 7.38
CA PHE A 102 -6.44 -11.63 8.52
C PHE A 102 -7.63 -11.71 9.48
N LEU A 103 -8.60 -10.79 9.36
CA LEU A 103 -9.86 -10.79 10.09
C LEU A 103 -11.01 -11.43 9.28
N ALA A 104 -10.69 -12.08 8.15
CA ALA A 104 -11.67 -12.83 7.38
C ALA A 104 -12.36 -13.88 8.27
N GLY A 105 -13.69 -13.86 8.28
CA GLY A 105 -14.53 -14.68 9.17
C GLY A 105 -15.07 -13.92 10.40
N LEU A 106 -14.42 -12.82 10.82
CA LEU A 106 -14.95 -11.91 11.84
C LEU A 106 -15.71 -10.73 11.23
N LEU A 107 -15.35 -10.36 10.00
CA LEU A 107 -15.96 -9.26 9.25
C LEU A 107 -16.74 -9.77 8.04
N PRO A 108 -17.76 -9.02 7.58
CA PRO A 108 -18.42 -9.30 6.31
C PRO A 108 -17.43 -9.31 5.15
N ALA A 109 -17.56 -10.28 4.23
CA ALA A 109 -16.62 -10.45 3.11
C ALA A 109 -16.47 -9.18 2.25
N TRP A 110 -17.55 -8.43 2.04
CA TRP A 110 -17.51 -7.18 1.28
C TRP A 110 -16.63 -6.11 1.93
N LEU A 111 -16.53 -6.09 3.26
CA LEU A 111 -15.70 -5.11 3.98
C LEU A 111 -14.21 -5.47 3.86
N VAL A 112 -13.89 -6.76 3.89
CA VAL A 112 -12.54 -7.27 3.63
C VAL A 112 -12.11 -6.92 2.20
N ALA A 113 -12.97 -7.20 1.22
CA ALA A 113 -12.71 -6.86 -0.18
C ALA A 113 -12.57 -5.35 -0.40
N LEU A 114 -13.41 -4.53 0.25
CA LEU A 114 -13.30 -3.07 0.17
C LEU A 114 -11.96 -2.57 0.69
N ALA A 115 -11.52 -3.04 1.87
CA ALA A 115 -10.24 -2.64 2.45
C ALA A 115 -9.05 -3.04 1.55
N ASP A 116 -9.10 -4.24 0.97
CA ASP A 116 -8.04 -4.78 0.11
C ASP A 116 -7.94 -4.03 -1.23
N LEU A 117 -9.07 -3.64 -1.81
CA LEU A 117 -9.12 -2.97 -3.13
C LEU A 117 -9.05 -1.45 -3.06
N ALA A 118 -9.33 -0.82 -1.92
CA ALA A 118 -9.49 0.64 -1.80
C ALA A 118 -8.22 1.44 -2.15
N PHE A 119 -7.03 0.85 -2.00
CA PHE A 119 -5.77 1.58 -2.16
C PHE A 119 -5.54 2.10 -3.58
N LEU A 120 -5.71 1.26 -4.61
CA LEU A 120 -5.42 1.65 -5.99
C LEU A 120 -6.36 2.77 -6.50
N PRO A 121 -7.70 2.71 -6.27
CA PRO A 121 -8.59 3.84 -6.55
C PRO A 121 -8.22 5.09 -5.76
N ALA A 122 -7.89 4.97 -4.47
CA ALA A 122 -7.50 6.12 -3.65
C ALA A 122 -6.22 6.78 -4.18
N LEU A 123 -5.22 5.99 -4.58
CA LEU A 123 -4.00 6.48 -5.22
C LEU A 123 -4.31 7.17 -6.55
N ALA A 124 -5.15 6.58 -7.39
CA ALA A 124 -5.56 7.16 -8.67
C ALA A 124 -6.25 8.53 -8.48
N LEU A 125 -7.19 8.62 -7.54
CA LEU A 125 -7.85 9.88 -7.17
C LEU A 125 -6.86 10.92 -6.63
N ALA A 126 -5.85 10.47 -5.89
CA ALA A 126 -4.84 11.36 -5.32
C ALA A 126 -3.91 11.99 -6.35
N ILE A 127 -3.69 11.33 -7.50
CA ILE A 127 -2.88 11.86 -8.61
C ILE A 127 -3.72 12.46 -9.75
N ALA A 128 -5.02 12.20 -9.80
CA ALA A 128 -5.91 12.70 -10.86
C ALA A 128 -5.83 14.22 -11.10
N PRO A 129 -5.76 15.11 -10.08
CA PRO A 129 -5.66 16.55 -10.31
C PRO A 129 -4.41 16.99 -11.07
N ALA A 130 -3.34 16.19 -11.00
CA ALA A 130 -2.09 16.47 -11.71
C ALA A 130 -2.13 15.98 -13.16
N LEU A 131 -2.99 15.01 -13.49
CA LEU A 131 -3.14 14.48 -14.85
C LEU A 131 -4.11 15.29 -15.71
N TRP A 132 -5.01 16.05 -15.07
CA TRP A 132 -6.06 16.81 -15.74
C TRP A 132 -5.70 18.28 -16.01
N ARG A 133 -4.45 18.65 -15.74
CA ARG A 133 -3.89 19.99 -15.96
C ARG A 133 -2.81 19.94 -17.01
#